data_AF-A0A351KY97-F1
#
_entry.id   AF-A0A351KY97-F1
#
_cell.length_a   1.000
_cell.length_b   1.000
_cell.length_c   1.000
_cell.angle_alpha   90.00
_cell.angle_beta   90.00
_cell.angle_gamma   90.00
#
_symmetry.space_group_name_H-M   'P 1'
#
loop_
_entity.id
_entity.type
_entity.pdbx_description
1 polymer ?
#
loop_
_entity_poly.entity_id
_entity_poly.type
_entity_poly.pdbx_seq_one_letter_code
_entity_poly.pdbx_strand_id
1 'polypeptide(L)' 'MDSTAFELTLEQQFQIRLMEESAHNMSREQMIETLIQASRLLMVKDNVIRNMIKQCPL' A
#
# COMPACT_ATOMS: atom_id res chain seq x y z
N MET A 1 -15.72 6.59 -14.04
CA MET A 1 -14.33 6.50 -13.54
C MET A 1 -13.60 5.52 -14.43
N ASP A 2 -12.42 5.87 -14.93
CA ASP A 2 -11.61 4.93 -15.71
C ASP A 2 -11.25 3.73 -14.83
N SER A 3 -11.59 2.52 -15.30
CA SER A 3 -11.32 1.27 -14.58
C SER A 3 -9.83 1.02 -14.35
N THR A 4 -8.97 1.68 -15.14
CA THR A 4 -7.50 1.55 -15.10
C THR A 4 -6.87 2.38 -13.98
N ALA A 5 -7.59 3.30 -13.34
CA ALA A 5 -7.06 4.18 -12.29
C ALA A 5 -6.62 3.41 -11.02
N PHE A 6 -7.07 2.17 -10.86
CA PHE A 6 -6.70 1.28 -9.75
C PHE A 6 -5.77 0.13 -10.17
N GLU A 7 -5.36 0.09 -11.45
CA GLU A 7 -4.38 -0.88 -11.91
C GLU A 7 -2.99 -0.46 -11.48
N LEU A 8 -2.17 -1.44 -11.09
CA LEU A 8 -0.77 -1.19 -10.76
C LEU A 8 0.03 -0.88 -12.01
N THR A 9 0.88 0.15 -11.96
CA THR A 9 1.87 0.39 -13.02
C THR A 9 2.88 -0.76 -13.08
N LEU A 10 3.60 -0.88 -14.19
CA LEU A 10 4.64 -1.90 -14.36
C LEU A 10 5.68 -1.86 -13.23
N GLU A 11 6.10 -0.66 -12.84
CA GLU A 11 7.07 -0.43 -11.76
C GLU A 11 6.50 -0.86 -10.41
N GLN A 12 5.22 -0.59 -10.14
CA GLN A 12 4.55 -1.03 -8.92
C GLN A 12 4.43 -2.55 -8.87
N GLN A 13 4.11 -3.20 -10.00
CA GLN A 13 4.10 -4.66 -10.11
C GLN A 13 5.50 -5.25 -9.86
N PHE A 14 6.55 -4.63 -10.38
CA PHE A 14 7.93 -5.02 -10.10
C PHE A 14 8.28 -4.89 -8.62
N GLN A 15 7.84 -3.81 -7.95
CA GLN A 15 8.05 -3.64 -6.51
C GLN A 15 7.34 -4.72 -5.68
N ILE A 16 6.15 -5.16 -6.09
CA ILE A 16 5.47 -6.29 -5.43
C ILE A 16 6.34 -7.55 -5.50
N ARG A 17 6.99 -7.84 -6.64
CA ARG A 17 7.90 -9.00 -6.77
C ARG A 17 9.10 -8.92 -5.83
N LEU A 18 9.72 -7.74 -5.74
CA LEU A 18 10.84 -7.54 -4.81
C LEU A 18 10.41 -7.68 -3.34
N MET A 19 9.22 -7.22 -3.00
CA MET A 19 8.66 -7.36 -1.67
C MET A 19 8.38 -8.83 -1.33
N GLU A 20 7.82 -9.60 -2.27
CA GLU A 20 7.61 -11.05 -2.13
C GLU A 20 8.93 -11.78 -1.83
N GLU A 21 9.98 -11.52 -2.62
CA GLU A 21 11.30 -12.12 -2.43
C GLU A 21 11.92 -11.72 -1.08
N SER A 22 11.78 -10.45 -0.69
CA SER A 22 12.26 -9.96 0.60
C SER A 22 11.54 -10.63 1.78
N ALA A 23 10.23 -10.86 1.66
CA ALA A 23 9.43 -11.51 2.70
C ALA A 23 9.87 -12.95 2.98
N HIS A 24 10.39 -13.68 1.98
CA HIS A 24 10.89 -15.04 2.18
C HIS A 24 12.13 -15.09 3.09
N ASN A 25 12.87 -13.99 3.19
CA ASN A 25 14.08 -13.88 4.00
C ASN A 25 13.84 -13.24 5.37
N MET A 26 12.60 -12.85 5.69
CA MET A 26 12.27 -12.23 6.96
C MET A 26 12.12 -13.27 8.08
N SER A 27 12.62 -12.93 9.26
CA SER A 27 12.22 -13.64 10.48
C SER A 27 10.74 -13.38 10.80
N ARG A 28 10.16 -14.25 11.64
CA ARG A 28 8.78 -14.09 12.12
C ARG A 28 8.54 -12.74 12.79
N GLU A 29 9.50 -12.26 13.57
CA GLU A 29 9.41 -10.99 14.28
C GLU A 29 9.38 -9.81 13.30
N GLN A 30 10.28 -9.81 12.31
CA GLN A 30 10.32 -8.79 11.25
C GLN A 30 9.04 -8.79 10.41
N MET A 31 8.48 -9.96 10.08
CA MET A 31 7.20 -10.05 9.36
C MET A 31 6.05 -9.44 10.16
N ILE A 32 5.95 -9.77 11.45
CA ILE A 32 4.88 -9.24 12.32
C ILE A 32 5.02 -7.72 12.47
N GLU A 33 6.24 -7.22 12.69
CA GLU A 33 6.50 -5.79 12.79
C GLU A 33 6.11 -5.07 11.49
N THR A 34 6.55 -5.60 10.35
CA THR A 34 6.23 -5.06 9.02
C THR A 34 4.73 -5.03 8.78
N LEU A 35 4.01 -6.09 9.15
CA LEU A 35 2.55 -6.16 9.01
C LEU A 35 1.84 -5.10 9.85
N ILE A 36 2.27 -4.88 11.09
CA ILE A 36 1.71 -3.86 11.97
C ILE A 36 1.96 -2.46 11.40
N GLN A 37 3.18 -2.20 10.91
CA GLN A 37 3.54 -0.93 10.28
C GLN A 37 2.72 -0.68 9.00
N ALA A 38 2.59 -1.67 8.13
CA ALA A 38 1.79 -1.59 6.90
C ALA A 38 0.31 -1.32 7.22
N SER A 39 -0.24 -2.03 8.21
CA SER A 39 -1.64 -1.85 8.64
C SER A 39 -1.90 -0.43 9.15
N ARG A 40 -0.97 0.13 9.93
CA ARG A 40 -1.05 1.54 10.37
C ARG A 40 -0.99 2.51 9.19
N LEU A 41 -0.08 2.26 8.24
CA LEU A 41 0.08 3.11 7.07
C LEU A 41 -1.18 3.12 6.18
N LEU A 42 -1.87 1.98 6.05
CA LEU A 42 -3.16 1.89 5.35
C LEU A 42 -4.20 2.82 5.99
N MET A 43 -4.36 2.79 7.31
CA MET A 43 -5.29 3.69 8.02
C MET A 43 -4.96 5.17 7.80
N VAL A 44 -3.67 5.52 7.78
CA VAL A 44 -3.24 6.90 7.50
C VAL A 44 -3.58 7.28 6.05
N LYS A 45 -3.33 6.40 5.09
CA LYS A 45 -3.66 6.64 3.67
C LYS A 45 -5.17 6.79 3.47
N ASP A 46 -6.00 6.01 4.15
CA ASP A 46 -7.46 6.16 4.13
C ASP A 46 -7.91 7.54 4.62
N ASN A 47 -7.30 8.02 5.70
CA ASN A 47 -7.59 9.37 6.21
C ASN A 47 -7.18 10.45 5.22
N VAL A 48 -6.04 10.30 4.54
CA VAL A 48 -5.58 11.21 3.49
C VAL A 48 -6.57 11.24 2.33
N ILE A 49 -6.93 10.08 1.78
CA ILE A 49 -7.89 9.97 0.68
C ILE A 49 -9.23 10.59 1.09
N ARG A 50 -9.73 10.27 2.29
CA ARG A 50 -10.97 10.86 2.82
C ARG A 50 -10.92 12.39 2.89
N ASN A 51 -9.80 12.95 3.34
CA ASN A 51 -9.63 14.40 3.41
C ASN A 51 -9.56 15.03 2.02
N MET A 52 -8.88 14.39 1.06
CA MET A 52 -8.84 14.86 -0.33
C MET A 52 -10.23 14.85 -0.97
N ILE A 53 -11.02 13.79 -0.75
CA ILE A 53 -12.41 13.72 -1.24
C ILE A 53 -13.25 14.86 -0.65
N LYS A 54 -13.13 15.13 0.66
CA LYS A 54 -13.84 16.25 1.31
C LYS A 54 -13.46 17.62 0.75
N GLN A 55 -12.24 17.77 0.26
CA GLN A 55 -11.72 19.01 -0.32
C GLN A 55 -11.94 19.11 -1.82
N CYS A 56 -12.46 18.06 -2.47
CA CYS A 56 -12.84 18.10 -3.87
C CYS A 56 -14.22 18.77 -3.97
N PRO A 57 -14.32 20.01 -4.49
CA PRO A 57 -15.62 20.61 -4.76
C PRO A 57 -16.20 19.87 -5.98
N LEU A 58 -17.11 18.94 -5.72
CA LEU A 58 -18.02 18.41 -6.75
C LEU A 58 -19.13 19.42 -7.01
#